data_AF-A0A091U1H0-F1
#
_entry.id   AF-A0A091U1H0-F1
#
_cell.length_a   1.000
_cell.length_b   1.000
_cell.length_c   1.000
_cell.angle_alpha   90.00
_cell.angle_beta   90.00
_cell.angle_gamma   90.00
#
_symmetry.space_group_name_H-M   'P 1'
#
loop_
_entity.id
_entity.type
_entity.pdbx_description
1 polymer ?
#
loop_
_entity_poly.entity_id
_entity_poly.type
_entity_poly.pdbx_seq_one_letter_code
_entity_poly.pdbx_strand_id
1 'polypeptide(L)'
;QVPPVLLDKQFSEFTPDITPIILAAHTNNYEIIKLLVQKGVSVPRPHEVRCNCVECVSSSDVDSLRHSRSRLNIYKALASPSLIALSSEDPFLTAFQLSWELQELSKVENEFKSEYEELSRQCKQFAKDLLDQTRSSRELEIILNYRDDNSLIEEQSGNDLARLKLAIKYRQKEFVAQPNCQQLLASRWYDEFPGWRRRHWAVKMLTCVVIGLLFPVFSVCYLIAPKSPLGLFIRKPFIKFICHTASYLTFLFLLLLASQHIDRSDLNMQGPPPTIVEWMILPWVLGFIWGEIKQMWDGGLQDYIHDWWNLMDFVMNSLYLATISLKIVAFSKYSGFVLRESWEMWHPTLVAEALFAIANIFSSLRLISLFTANSHLGPLQISLGRMLLDILKFLFIYCLVLLAFANGLNQLYFYYETDEPGNCKGIRCEKQNNAFSTLFETLQSLFWSIFGLINLYVTNVKAKHEFTEFVGATMFGTYNVISLVVLLNMLIAMMNNSYQLIA
;
A
#
# COMPACT_ATOMS: atom_id res chain seq x y z
N GLN A 1 23.58 -35.94 -55.62
CA GLN A 1 22.44 -35.01 -55.82
C GLN A 1 21.31 -35.49 -54.94
N VAL A 2 20.99 -34.74 -53.87
CA VAL A 2 19.89 -35.07 -52.96
C VAL A 2 18.57 -34.72 -53.67
N PRO A 3 17.54 -35.60 -53.65
CA PRO A 3 16.31 -35.37 -54.39
C PRO A 3 15.56 -34.11 -53.89
N PRO A 4 14.91 -33.34 -54.78
CA PRO A 4 14.32 -32.03 -54.49
C PRO A 4 13.20 -32.05 -53.44
N VAL A 5 12.57 -33.20 -53.18
CA VAL A 5 11.53 -33.36 -52.14
C VAL A 5 12.09 -33.32 -50.71
N LEU A 6 13.40 -33.46 -50.53
CA LEU A 6 14.06 -33.33 -49.23
C LEU A 6 14.62 -31.92 -48.95
N LEU A 7 14.63 -31.02 -49.95
CA LEU A 7 15.06 -29.62 -49.76
C LEU A 7 13.98 -28.78 -49.09
N ASP A 8 12.69 -29.11 -49.25
CA ASP A 8 11.58 -28.50 -48.50
C ASP A 8 11.53 -28.92 -47.01
N LYS A 9 12.27 -29.96 -46.60
CA LYS A 9 12.24 -30.45 -45.20
C LYS A 9 12.96 -29.56 -44.19
N GLN A 10 13.72 -28.56 -44.64
CA GLN A 10 14.42 -27.64 -43.72
C GLN A 10 13.57 -26.43 -43.32
N PHE A 11 12.41 -26.23 -43.94
CA PHE A 11 11.45 -25.19 -43.56
C PHE A 11 10.34 -25.80 -42.71
N SER A 12 10.61 -25.97 -41.42
CA SER A 12 9.54 -26.20 -40.44
C SER A 12 8.80 -24.89 -40.20
N GLU A 13 7.47 -24.92 -40.24
CA GLU A 13 6.63 -23.77 -39.88
C GLU A 13 6.71 -23.47 -38.36
N PHE A 14 7.05 -24.49 -37.56
CA PHE A 14 7.25 -24.36 -36.11
C PHE A 14 8.72 -24.14 -35.76
N THR A 15 8.94 -23.38 -34.68
CA THR A 15 10.28 -23.18 -34.13
C THR A 15 10.87 -24.50 -33.61
N PRO A 16 12.19 -24.69 -33.70
CA PRO A 16 12.83 -25.98 -33.43
C PRO A 16 12.77 -26.44 -31.96
N ASP A 17 12.38 -25.55 -31.05
CA ASP A 17 12.19 -25.81 -29.61
C ASP A 17 10.79 -26.39 -29.27
N ILE A 18 9.82 -26.31 -30.19
CA ILE A 18 8.45 -26.78 -29.93
C ILE A 18 8.39 -28.31 -30.06
N THR A 19 8.11 -28.97 -28.93
CA THR A 19 7.81 -30.41 -28.90
C THR A 19 6.30 -30.67 -29.12
N PRO A 20 5.90 -31.90 -29.50
CA PRO A 20 4.48 -32.23 -29.73
C PRO A 20 3.59 -31.95 -28.52
N ILE A 21 4.09 -32.17 -27.30
CA ILE A 21 3.34 -31.89 -26.06
C ILE A 21 3.21 -30.39 -25.79
N ILE A 22 4.24 -29.58 -26.11
CA ILE A 22 4.18 -28.12 -25.99
C ILE A 22 3.12 -27.57 -26.94
N LEU A 23 3.12 -28.02 -28.20
CA LEU A 23 2.14 -27.57 -29.18
C LEU A 23 0.70 -28.00 -28.82
N ALA A 24 0.52 -29.24 -28.36
CA ALA A 24 -0.77 -29.72 -27.88
C ALA A 24 -1.28 -28.88 -26.70
N ALA A 25 -0.40 -28.53 -25.76
CA ALA A 25 -0.72 -27.66 -24.63
C ALA A 25 -1.08 -26.23 -25.06
N HIS A 26 -0.40 -25.67 -26.08
CA HIS A 26 -0.74 -24.36 -26.66
C HIS A 26 -2.15 -24.34 -27.25
N THR A 27 -2.60 -25.44 -27.87
CA THR A 27 -3.98 -25.57 -28.36
C THR A 27 -5.01 -25.85 -27.28
N ASN A 28 -4.57 -26.14 -26.05
CA ASN A 28 -5.41 -26.48 -24.89
C ASN A 28 -6.45 -27.60 -25.18
N ASN A 29 -6.08 -28.59 -26.02
CA ASN A 29 -6.95 -29.71 -26.36
C ASN A 29 -6.73 -30.90 -25.40
N TYR A 30 -7.70 -31.15 -24.54
CA TYR A 30 -7.65 -32.20 -23.52
C TYR A 30 -7.38 -33.61 -24.08
N GLU A 31 -8.02 -33.99 -25.20
CA GLU A 31 -7.90 -35.35 -25.75
C GLU A 31 -6.48 -35.63 -26.26
N ILE A 32 -5.91 -34.67 -26.99
CA ILE A 32 -4.56 -34.78 -27.54
C ILE A 32 -3.53 -34.84 -26.39
N ILE A 33 -3.66 -33.95 -25.41
CA ILE A 33 -2.76 -33.92 -24.25
C ILE A 33 -2.85 -35.23 -23.49
N LYS A 34 -4.06 -35.78 -23.27
CA LYS A 34 -4.25 -37.06 -22.59
C LYS A 34 -3.56 -38.22 -23.30
N LEU A 35 -3.70 -38.31 -24.63
CA LEU A 35 -3.02 -39.34 -25.43
C LEU A 35 -1.50 -39.24 -25.34
N LEU A 36 -0.95 -38.03 -25.36
CA LEU A 36 0.47 -37.79 -25.24
C LEU A 36 0.97 -38.12 -23.83
N VAL A 37 0.34 -37.60 -22.78
CA VAL A 37 0.73 -37.85 -21.38
C VAL A 37 0.70 -39.35 -21.04
N GLN A 38 -0.26 -40.11 -21.57
CA GLN A 38 -0.30 -41.58 -21.43
C GLN A 38 0.91 -42.29 -22.05
N LYS A 39 1.59 -41.68 -23.02
CA LYS A 39 2.84 -42.19 -23.60
C LYS A 39 4.09 -41.80 -22.79
N GLY A 40 3.92 -41.10 -21.66
CA GLY A 40 5.01 -40.73 -20.76
C GLY A 40 5.85 -39.54 -21.22
N VAL A 41 5.35 -38.71 -22.15
CA VAL A 41 6.04 -37.45 -22.49
C VAL A 41 5.89 -36.43 -21.38
N SER A 42 6.97 -35.69 -21.10
CA SER A 42 7.01 -34.63 -20.09
C SER A 42 7.43 -33.31 -20.72
N VAL A 43 6.99 -32.21 -20.11
CA VAL A 43 7.44 -30.86 -20.47
C VAL A 43 8.66 -30.53 -19.59
N PRO A 44 9.77 -30.05 -20.16
CA PRO A 44 10.93 -29.64 -19.36
C PRO A 44 10.55 -28.48 -18.43
N ARG A 45 11.01 -28.51 -17.18
CA ARG A 45 10.86 -27.36 -16.29
C ARG A 45 11.92 -26.31 -16.64
N PRO A 46 11.54 -25.05 -16.88
CA PRO A 46 12.49 -24.00 -17.16
C PRO A 46 13.32 -23.72 -15.90
N HIS A 47 14.60 -23.38 -16.10
CA HIS A 47 15.43 -22.86 -15.01
C HIS A 47 14.96 -21.44 -14.62
N GLU A 48 15.30 -21.03 -13.39
CA GLU A 48 15.08 -19.66 -12.94
C GLU A 48 15.76 -18.66 -13.89
N VAL A 49 15.17 -17.46 -14.04
CA VAL A 49 15.70 -16.44 -14.96
C VAL A 49 17.13 -16.02 -14.61
N ARG A 50 17.49 -16.08 -13.32
CA ARG A 50 18.82 -15.73 -12.81
C ARG A 50 19.76 -16.94 -12.71
N CYS A 51 19.43 -18.05 -13.39
CA CYS A 51 20.26 -19.24 -13.40
C CYS A 51 21.54 -19.00 -14.21
N ASN A 52 22.68 -19.14 -13.54
CA ASN A 52 24.01 -19.00 -14.14
C ASN A 52 24.64 -20.36 -14.47
N CYS A 53 23.84 -21.38 -14.78
CA CYS A 53 24.38 -22.69 -15.18
C CYS A 53 24.99 -22.64 -16.57
N VAL A 54 25.92 -23.56 -16.87
CA VAL A 54 26.67 -23.59 -18.13
C VAL A 54 25.75 -23.66 -19.35
N GLU A 55 24.64 -24.39 -19.26
CA GLU A 55 23.65 -24.52 -20.34
C GLU A 55 22.88 -23.22 -20.60
N CYS A 56 22.42 -22.52 -19.56
CA CYS A 56 21.71 -21.24 -19.70
C CYS A 56 22.63 -20.14 -20.24
N VAL A 57 23.86 -20.05 -19.73
CA VAL A 57 24.84 -19.06 -20.18
C VAL A 57 25.23 -19.33 -21.64
N SER A 58 25.61 -20.57 -21.97
CA SER A 58 25.99 -20.90 -23.35
C SER A 58 24.85 -20.74 -24.36
N SER A 59 23.61 -21.11 -24.00
CA SER A 59 22.46 -20.93 -24.90
C SER A 59 22.08 -19.45 -25.10
N SER A 60 22.17 -18.64 -24.05
CA SER A 60 21.93 -17.19 -24.15
C SER A 60 23.03 -16.44 -24.90
N ASP A 61 24.30 -16.84 -24.76
CA ASP A 61 25.44 -16.28 -25.51
C ASP A 61 25.37 -16.60 -27.01
N VAL A 62 24.86 -17.79 -27.35
CA VAL A 62 24.69 -18.21 -28.76
C VAL A 62 23.49 -17.53 -29.40
N ASP A 63 22.33 -17.55 -28.76
CA ASP A 63 21.11 -16.92 -29.25
C ASP A 63 20.14 -16.62 -28.10
N SER A 64 20.24 -15.39 -27.58
CA SER A 64 19.43 -14.90 -26.47
C SER A 64 17.93 -14.87 -26.79
N LEU A 65 17.55 -14.48 -28.01
CA LEU A 65 16.15 -14.38 -28.40
C LEU A 65 15.51 -15.76 -28.50
N ARG A 66 16.20 -16.74 -29.08
CA ARG A 66 15.73 -18.12 -29.12
C ARG A 66 15.62 -18.72 -27.73
N HIS A 67 16.57 -18.43 -26.83
CA HIS A 67 16.50 -18.86 -25.44
C HIS A 67 15.26 -18.29 -24.72
N SER A 68 15.02 -16.98 -24.80
CA SER A 68 13.84 -16.34 -24.21
C SER A 68 12.52 -16.84 -24.84
N ARG A 69 12.46 -17.01 -26.17
CA ARG A 69 11.26 -17.52 -26.84
C ARG A 69 10.96 -18.97 -26.47
N SER A 70 12.00 -19.80 -26.32
CA SER A 70 11.85 -21.18 -25.88
C SER A 70 11.31 -21.27 -24.45
N ARG A 71 11.85 -20.46 -23.52
CA ARG A 71 11.33 -20.36 -22.16
C ARG A 71 9.86 -19.93 -22.15
N LEU A 72 9.50 -18.92 -22.94
CA LEU A 72 8.13 -18.46 -23.03
C LEU A 72 7.18 -19.55 -23.58
N ASN A 73 7.61 -20.28 -24.62
CA ASN A 73 6.84 -21.40 -25.17
C ASN A 73 6.61 -22.51 -24.13
N ILE A 74 7.61 -22.81 -23.29
CA ILE A 74 7.49 -23.77 -22.19
C ILE A 74 6.47 -23.27 -21.15
N TYR A 75 6.59 -22.03 -20.69
CA TYR A 75 5.64 -21.45 -19.73
C TYR A 75 4.22 -21.40 -20.27
N LYS A 76 4.05 -21.07 -21.56
CA LYS A 76 2.74 -21.11 -22.24
C LYS A 76 2.14 -22.51 -22.27
N ALA A 77 2.96 -23.54 -22.42
CA ALA A 77 2.50 -24.92 -22.32
C ALA A 77 2.11 -25.30 -20.88
N LEU A 78 2.96 -24.97 -19.89
CA LEU A 78 2.71 -25.29 -18.48
C LEU A 78 1.50 -24.54 -17.90
N ALA A 79 1.21 -23.33 -18.39
CA ALA A 79 0.05 -22.53 -18.01
C ALA A 79 -1.28 -23.06 -18.56
N SER A 80 -1.26 -24.07 -19.45
CA SER A 80 -2.45 -24.60 -20.11
C SER A 80 -3.37 -25.33 -19.11
N PRO A 81 -4.65 -24.93 -18.98
CA PRO A 81 -5.62 -25.53 -18.06
C PRO A 81 -5.74 -27.05 -18.20
N SER A 82 -5.83 -27.55 -19.44
CA SER A 82 -5.97 -28.99 -19.70
C SER A 82 -4.74 -29.78 -19.28
N LEU A 83 -3.53 -29.20 -19.43
CA LEU A 83 -2.30 -29.84 -18.99
C LEU A 83 -2.21 -29.89 -17.47
N ILE A 84 -2.53 -28.77 -16.79
CA ILE A 84 -2.54 -28.71 -15.32
C ILE A 84 -3.53 -29.74 -14.76
N ALA A 85 -4.74 -29.82 -15.32
CA ALA A 85 -5.77 -30.75 -14.86
C ALA A 85 -5.40 -32.25 -15.01
N LEU A 86 -4.52 -32.59 -15.97
CA LEU A 86 -4.11 -33.97 -16.23
C LEU A 86 -2.81 -34.37 -15.53
N SER A 87 -1.90 -33.43 -15.34
CA SER A 87 -0.53 -33.72 -14.86
C SER A 87 -0.31 -33.39 -13.39
N SER A 88 -1.10 -32.49 -12.81
CA SER A 88 -0.92 -32.01 -11.43
C SER A 88 -1.75 -32.82 -10.45
N GLU A 89 -1.15 -33.23 -9.33
CA GLU A 89 -1.88 -33.82 -8.20
C GLU A 89 -2.76 -32.77 -7.49
N ASP A 90 -2.21 -31.58 -7.23
CA ASP A 90 -2.92 -30.43 -6.67
C ASP A 90 -2.97 -29.27 -7.67
N PRO A 91 -4.03 -29.18 -8.50
CA PRO A 91 -4.13 -28.16 -9.53
C PRO A 91 -4.21 -26.73 -8.97
N PHE A 92 -4.70 -26.54 -7.73
CA PHE A 92 -4.77 -25.21 -7.11
C PHE A 92 -3.37 -24.70 -6.74
N LEU A 93 -2.57 -25.53 -6.08
CA LEU A 93 -1.22 -25.14 -5.66
C LEU A 93 -0.34 -24.88 -6.88
N THR A 94 -0.40 -25.74 -7.90
CA THR A 94 0.33 -25.57 -9.16
C THR A 94 -0.08 -24.28 -9.87
N ALA A 95 -1.38 -23.99 -9.98
CA ALA A 95 -1.84 -22.75 -10.60
C ALA A 95 -1.39 -21.51 -9.81
N PHE A 96 -1.40 -21.55 -8.48
CA PHE A 96 -0.94 -20.45 -7.64
C PHE A 96 0.55 -20.17 -7.80
N GLN A 97 1.39 -21.21 -7.70
CA GLN A 97 2.84 -21.10 -7.90
C GLN A 97 3.17 -20.58 -9.29
N LEU A 98 2.58 -21.18 -10.32
CA LEU A 98 2.87 -20.83 -11.71
C LEU A 98 2.41 -19.39 -12.03
N SER A 99 1.24 -18.97 -11.54
CA SER A 99 0.78 -17.59 -11.71
C SER A 99 1.68 -16.56 -11.01
N TRP A 100 2.30 -16.93 -9.89
CA TRP A 100 3.24 -16.09 -9.14
C TRP A 100 4.59 -16.01 -9.85
N GLU A 101 5.14 -17.15 -10.27
CA GLU A 101 6.37 -17.23 -11.06
C GLU A 101 6.25 -16.37 -12.31
N LEU A 102 5.18 -16.51 -13.10
CA LEU A 102 4.94 -15.71 -14.30
C LEU A 102 4.83 -14.21 -14.00
N GLN A 103 4.21 -13.84 -12.88
CA GLN A 103 4.07 -12.45 -12.49
C GLN A 103 5.40 -11.83 -12.02
N GLU A 104 6.29 -12.61 -11.43
CA GLU A 104 7.63 -12.13 -11.08
C GLU A 104 8.52 -12.07 -12.32
N LEU A 105 8.39 -13.07 -13.20
CA LEU A 105 9.13 -13.15 -14.46
C LEU A 105 8.79 -12.00 -15.41
N SER A 106 7.53 -11.54 -15.43
CA SER A 106 7.12 -10.37 -16.22
C SER A 106 7.76 -9.04 -15.79
N LYS A 107 8.31 -8.98 -14.56
CA LYS A 107 9.09 -7.82 -14.08
C LYS A 107 10.58 -7.93 -14.39
N VAL A 108 11.07 -9.16 -14.59
CA VAL A 108 12.48 -9.41 -14.92
C VAL A 108 12.70 -9.33 -16.43
N GLU A 109 11.81 -9.92 -17.23
CA GLU A 109 11.80 -9.80 -18.69
C GLU A 109 10.79 -8.75 -19.15
N ASN A 110 11.27 -7.54 -19.38
CA ASN A 110 10.42 -6.41 -19.74
C ASN A 110 9.87 -6.52 -21.17
N GLU A 111 10.60 -7.18 -22.06
CA GLU A 111 10.30 -7.29 -23.49
C GLU A 111 9.04 -8.11 -23.75
N PHE A 112 8.84 -9.20 -23.00
CA PHE A 112 7.69 -10.11 -23.11
C PHE A 112 6.68 -9.97 -21.95
N LYS A 113 6.73 -8.83 -21.25
CA LYS A 113 5.91 -8.58 -20.06
C LYS A 113 4.43 -8.86 -20.28
N SER A 114 3.86 -8.41 -21.40
CA SER A 114 2.43 -8.57 -21.70
C SER A 114 2.02 -10.04 -21.85
N GLU A 115 2.86 -10.86 -22.50
CA GLU A 115 2.59 -12.29 -22.69
C GLU A 115 2.63 -13.03 -21.34
N TYR A 116 3.60 -12.72 -20.47
CA TYR A 116 3.66 -13.31 -19.12
C TYR A 116 2.50 -12.88 -18.20
N GLU A 117 2.09 -11.62 -18.26
CA GLU A 117 0.93 -11.13 -17.51
C GLU A 117 -0.37 -11.79 -17.97
N GLU A 118 -0.52 -12.07 -19.28
CA GLU A 118 -1.65 -12.81 -19.83
C GLU A 118 -1.67 -14.27 -19.34
N LEU A 119 -0.54 -14.97 -19.39
CA LEU A 119 -0.43 -16.34 -18.88
C LEU A 119 -0.71 -16.41 -17.36
N SER A 120 -0.20 -15.44 -16.58
CA SER A 120 -0.50 -15.36 -15.15
C SER A 120 -2.00 -15.20 -14.89
N ARG A 121 -2.68 -14.37 -15.70
CA ARG A 121 -4.14 -14.20 -15.64
C ARG A 121 -4.88 -15.49 -16.01
N GLN A 122 -4.43 -16.20 -17.04
CA GLN A 122 -4.99 -17.49 -17.43
C GLN A 122 -4.96 -18.51 -16.28
N CYS A 123 -3.85 -18.61 -15.56
CA CYS A 123 -3.74 -19.52 -14.41
C CYS A 123 -4.62 -19.09 -13.22
N LYS A 124 -4.71 -17.79 -12.94
CA LYS A 124 -5.63 -17.22 -11.93
C LYS A 124 -7.08 -17.54 -12.24
N GLN A 125 -7.46 -17.37 -13.50
CA GLN A 125 -8.81 -17.67 -13.99
C GLN A 125 -9.11 -19.17 -13.91
N PHE A 126 -8.18 -20.03 -14.32
CA PHE A 126 -8.32 -21.48 -14.17
C PHE A 126 -8.58 -21.90 -12.71
N ALA A 127 -7.81 -21.37 -11.76
CA ALA A 127 -8.01 -21.67 -10.34
C ALA A 127 -9.39 -21.21 -9.83
N LYS A 128 -9.84 -20.03 -10.26
CA LYS A 128 -11.19 -19.53 -9.94
C LYS A 128 -12.28 -20.42 -10.54
N ASP A 129 -12.18 -20.76 -11.82
CA ASP A 129 -13.19 -21.54 -12.54
C ASP A 129 -13.28 -22.97 -12.00
N LEU A 130 -12.16 -23.55 -11.55
CA LEU A 130 -12.13 -24.84 -10.87
C LEU A 130 -12.84 -24.80 -9.51
N LEU A 131 -12.64 -23.75 -8.73
CA LEU A 131 -13.35 -23.56 -7.45
C LEU A 131 -14.85 -23.30 -7.68
N ASP A 132 -15.26 -22.80 -8.85
CA ASP A 132 -16.68 -22.61 -9.21
C ASP A 132 -17.46 -23.91 -9.39
N GLN A 133 -16.76 -25.03 -9.59
CA GLN A 133 -17.39 -26.33 -9.72
C GLN A 133 -17.80 -26.97 -8.38
N THR A 134 -17.49 -26.35 -7.23
CA THR A 134 -17.91 -26.88 -5.91
C THR A 134 -19.42 -26.81 -5.74
N ARG A 135 -20.05 -27.92 -5.37
CA ARG A 135 -21.52 -28.01 -5.25
C ARG A 135 -22.02 -27.97 -3.81
N SER A 136 -21.17 -28.37 -2.86
CA SER A 136 -21.52 -28.43 -1.45
C SER A 136 -20.60 -27.55 -0.60
N SER A 137 -21.13 -27.02 0.51
CA SER A 137 -20.31 -26.28 1.48
C SER A 137 -19.20 -27.15 2.05
N ARG A 138 -19.44 -28.46 2.19
CA ARG A 138 -18.46 -29.43 2.67
C ARG A 138 -17.26 -29.55 1.73
N GLU A 139 -17.49 -29.67 0.42
CA GLU A 139 -16.40 -29.68 -0.57
C GLU A 139 -15.57 -28.39 -0.49
N LEU A 140 -16.26 -27.25 -0.43
CA LEU A 140 -15.62 -25.94 -0.34
C LEU A 140 -14.77 -25.80 0.93
N GLU A 141 -15.28 -26.25 2.07
CA GLU A 141 -14.54 -26.23 3.33
C GLU A 141 -13.31 -27.13 3.32
N ILE A 142 -13.40 -28.31 2.68
CA ILE A 142 -12.26 -29.20 2.51
C ILE A 142 -11.17 -28.50 1.69
N ILE A 143 -11.52 -27.93 0.53
CA ILE A 143 -10.56 -27.24 -0.35
C ILE A 143 -9.90 -26.05 0.36
N LEU A 144 -10.69 -25.20 1.03
CA LEU A 144 -10.17 -23.98 1.65
C LEU A 144 -9.37 -24.24 2.93
N ASN A 145 -9.61 -25.36 3.62
CA ASN A 145 -8.88 -25.74 4.82
C ASN A 145 -7.70 -26.69 4.55
N TYR A 146 -7.58 -27.24 3.34
CA TYR A 146 -6.54 -28.20 3.00
C TYR A 146 -5.12 -27.64 3.22
N ARG A 147 -4.26 -28.46 3.83
CA ARG A 147 -2.84 -28.23 4.10
C ARG A 147 -2.06 -29.43 3.58
N ASP A 148 -0.83 -29.19 3.14
CA ASP A 148 0.12 -30.28 2.88
C ASP A 148 0.62 -30.76 4.25
N ASP A 149 0.49 -32.06 4.54
CA ASP A 149 0.74 -32.66 5.87
C ASP A 149 2.18 -32.49 6.42
N ASN A 150 3.09 -31.87 5.65
CA ASN A 150 4.52 -31.77 5.99
C ASN A 150 4.89 -30.61 6.94
N SER A 151 3.96 -29.74 7.35
CA SER A 151 4.26 -28.65 8.32
C SER A 151 3.79 -29.00 9.74
N LEU A 152 4.63 -29.76 10.46
CA LEU A 152 4.38 -30.35 11.79
C LEU A 152 4.28 -29.37 12.99
N ILE A 153 4.19 -28.05 12.80
CA ILE A 153 4.40 -27.07 13.90
C ILE A 153 3.12 -26.33 14.35
N GLU A 154 1.99 -26.41 13.63
CA GLU A 154 0.76 -25.67 13.99
C GLU A 154 -0.50 -26.55 14.07
N GLU A 155 -0.45 -27.65 14.83
CA GLU A 155 -1.61 -28.53 15.06
C GLU A 155 -2.70 -27.95 16.00
N GLN A 156 -2.58 -26.71 16.49
CA GLN A 156 -3.44 -26.24 17.59
C GLN A 156 -4.59 -25.27 17.22
N SER A 157 -4.80 -24.94 15.94
CA SER A 157 -5.96 -24.14 15.52
C SER A 157 -6.74 -24.80 14.38
N GLY A 158 -7.87 -25.42 14.73
CA GLY A 158 -8.80 -25.99 13.77
C GLY A 158 -9.31 -24.96 12.75
N ASN A 159 -9.58 -25.43 11.52
CA ASN A 159 -10.27 -24.68 10.45
C ASN A 159 -9.68 -23.30 10.10
N ASP A 160 -8.36 -23.23 9.99
CA ASP A 160 -7.61 -21.99 9.77
C ASP A 160 -7.64 -21.40 8.34
N LEU A 161 -8.50 -21.90 7.44
CA LEU A 161 -8.58 -21.43 6.05
C LEU A 161 -7.18 -21.38 5.39
N ALA A 162 -6.40 -22.44 5.58
CA ALA A 162 -4.98 -22.43 5.24
C ALA A 162 -4.72 -22.22 3.75
N ARG A 163 -5.50 -22.88 2.90
CA ARG A 163 -5.42 -22.71 1.45
C ARG A 163 -5.83 -21.31 1.02
N LEU A 164 -6.79 -20.69 1.72
CA LEU A 164 -7.17 -19.30 1.49
C LEU A 164 -6.05 -18.33 1.89
N LYS A 165 -5.39 -18.53 3.03
CA LYS A 165 -4.22 -17.74 3.45
C LYS A 165 -3.11 -17.84 2.41
N LEU A 166 -2.88 -19.04 1.87
CA LEU A 166 -1.91 -19.27 0.79
C LEU A 166 -2.32 -18.57 -0.51
N ALA A 167 -3.61 -18.59 -0.88
CA ALA A 167 -4.13 -17.85 -2.04
C ALA A 167 -3.91 -16.33 -1.89
N ILE A 168 -4.09 -15.79 -0.67
CA ILE A 168 -3.81 -14.37 -0.37
C ILE A 168 -2.31 -14.08 -0.52
N LYS A 169 -1.43 -14.96 -0.01
CA LYS A 169 0.04 -14.84 -0.15
C LYS A 169 0.46 -14.77 -1.62
N TYR A 170 -0.10 -15.62 -2.47
CA TYR A 170 0.12 -15.61 -3.92
C TYR A 170 -0.70 -14.57 -4.70
N ARG A 171 -1.35 -13.62 -4.00
CA ARG A 171 -2.14 -12.51 -4.59
C ARG A 171 -3.24 -12.95 -5.56
N GLN A 172 -3.90 -14.07 -5.26
CA GLN A 172 -4.98 -14.66 -6.05
C GLN A 172 -6.32 -13.94 -5.81
N LYS A 173 -6.43 -12.70 -6.28
CA LYS A 173 -7.58 -11.83 -6.00
C LYS A 173 -8.90 -12.40 -6.50
N GLU A 174 -8.93 -12.96 -7.71
CA GLU A 174 -10.15 -13.50 -8.33
C GLU A 174 -10.67 -14.75 -7.64
N PHE A 175 -9.78 -15.63 -7.19
CA PHE A 175 -10.10 -16.83 -6.42
C PHE A 175 -10.76 -16.46 -5.09
N VAL A 176 -10.16 -15.52 -4.34
CA VAL A 176 -10.71 -15.06 -3.05
C VAL A 176 -12.03 -14.32 -3.23
N ALA A 177 -12.18 -13.55 -4.31
CA ALA A 177 -13.39 -12.78 -4.61
C ALA A 177 -14.58 -13.63 -5.09
N GLN A 178 -14.40 -14.93 -5.28
CA GLN A 178 -15.46 -15.80 -5.78
C GLN A 178 -16.69 -15.81 -4.83
N PRO A 179 -17.92 -15.80 -5.37
CA PRO A 179 -19.14 -15.76 -4.56
C PRO A 179 -19.24 -16.85 -3.49
N ASN A 180 -18.89 -18.09 -3.82
CA ASN A 180 -18.94 -19.23 -2.89
C ASN A 180 -17.97 -19.04 -1.72
N CYS A 181 -16.74 -18.62 -2.00
CA CYS A 181 -15.73 -18.30 -0.99
C CYS A 181 -16.17 -17.13 -0.09
N GLN A 182 -16.68 -16.05 -0.69
CA GLN A 182 -17.17 -14.88 0.05
C GLN A 182 -18.38 -15.20 0.92
N GLN A 183 -19.27 -16.09 0.48
CA GLN A 183 -20.41 -16.54 1.28
C GLN A 183 -19.95 -17.32 2.52
N LEU A 184 -18.97 -18.22 2.39
CA LEU A 184 -18.39 -18.95 3.53
C LEU A 184 -17.68 -18.02 4.52
N LEU A 185 -16.94 -17.04 4.02
CA LEU A 185 -16.29 -16.03 4.85
C LEU A 185 -17.32 -15.16 5.58
N ALA A 186 -18.37 -14.73 4.89
CA ALA A 186 -19.45 -13.97 5.50
C ALA A 186 -20.20 -14.76 6.58
N SER A 187 -20.43 -16.08 6.38
CA SER A 187 -21.04 -16.89 7.43
C SER A 187 -20.16 -16.96 8.68
N ARG A 188 -18.86 -17.22 8.53
CA ARG A 188 -17.90 -17.25 9.66
C ARG A 188 -17.72 -15.87 10.32
N TRP A 189 -17.83 -14.80 9.55
CA TRP A 189 -17.73 -13.43 10.08
C TRP A 189 -18.94 -13.07 10.97
N TYR A 190 -20.15 -13.49 10.58
CA TYR A 190 -21.40 -13.17 11.27
C TYR A 190 -21.99 -14.33 12.10
N ASP A 191 -21.18 -15.30 12.53
CA ASP A 191 -21.61 -16.55 13.19
C ASP A 191 -22.72 -16.41 14.26
N GLU A 192 -22.81 -15.28 14.97
CA GLU A 192 -23.83 -15.04 16.02
C GLU A 192 -25.04 -14.18 15.65
N PHE A 193 -25.02 -13.55 14.48
CA PHE A 193 -26.13 -12.69 14.08
C PHE A 193 -26.90 -13.36 12.94
N PRO A 194 -27.74 -14.38 13.25
CA PRO A 194 -28.58 -14.98 12.23
C PRO A 194 -29.47 -13.87 11.65
N GLY A 195 -29.37 -13.69 10.34
CA GLY A 195 -30.10 -12.64 9.64
C GLY A 195 -29.54 -11.23 9.75
N TRP A 196 -28.27 -11.02 10.17
CA TRP A 196 -27.63 -9.69 10.12
C TRP A 196 -27.84 -9.01 8.76
N ARG A 197 -27.70 -9.78 7.66
CA ARG A 197 -27.92 -9.31 6.29
C ARG A 197 -29.31 -8.71 6.07
N ARG A 198 -30.35 -9.26 6.71
CA ARG A 198 -31.76 -8.87 6.56
C ARG A 198 -32.16 -7.65 7.39
N ARG A 199 -31.35 -7.23 8.36
CA ARG A 199 -31.68 -6.08 9.24
C ARG A 199 -31.57 -4.75 8.50
N HIS A 200 -32.48 -3.83 8.83
CA HIS A 200 -32.44 -2.45 8.37
C HIS A 200 -31.15 -1.74 8.83
N TRP A 201 -30.66 -0.79 8.04
CA TRP A 201 -29.38 -0.11 8.29
C TRP A 201 -29.35 0.59 9.66
N ALA A 202 -30.47 1.21 10.08
CA ALA A 202 -30.55 1.91 11.37
C ALA A 202 -30.38 0.94 12.56
N VAL A 203 -30.96 -0.26 12.48
CA VAL A 203 -30.82 -1.29 13.53
C VAL A 203 -29.37 -1.79 13.58
N LYS A 204 -28.72 -1.96 12.42
CA LYS A 204 -27.30 -2.32 12.35
C LYS A 204 -26.42 -1.24 12.99
N MET A 205 -26.67 0.03 12.68
CA MET A 205 -25.93 1.14 13.27
C MET A 205 -26.13 1.20 14.80
N LEU A 206 -27.36 1.14 15.28
CA LEU A 206 -27.66 1.18 16.72
C LEU A 206 -26.99 0.02 17.47
N THR A 207 -27.08 -1.20 16.92
CA THR A 207 -26.43 -2.37 17.54
C THR A 207 -24.91 -2.24 17.55
N CYS A 208 -24.29 -1.73 16.47
CA CYS A 208 -22.85 -1.46 16.44
C CYS A 208 -22.44 -0.40 17.47
N VAL A 209 -23.23 0.68 17.63
CA VAL A 209 -22.95 1.73 18.63
C VAL A 209 -23.06 1.17 20.05
N VAL A 210 -24.09 0.37 20.35
CA VAL A 210 -24.26 -0.25 21.68
C VAL A 210 -23.10 -1.19 22.01
N ILE A 211 -22.71 -2.07 21.07
CA ILE A 211 -21.55 -2.97 21.24
C ILE A 211 -20.27 -2.16 21.39
N GLY A 212 -20.13 -1.10 20.58
CA GLY A 212 -19.02 -0.16 20.62
C GLY A 212 -18.88 0.48 22.00
N LEU A 213 -19.93 1.04 22.59
CA LEU A 213 -19.88 1.66 23.92
C LEU A 213 -19.57 0.66 25.03
N LEU A 214 -19.96 -0.60 24.88
CA LEU A 214 -19.72 -1.67 25.85
C LEU A 214 -18.34 -2.35 25.71
N PHE A 215 -17.48 -1.89 24.80
CA PHE A 215 -16.15 -2.47 24.58
C PHE A 215 -15.26 -2.61 25.83
N PRO A 216 -15.25 -1.65 26.80
CA PRO A 216 -14.38 -1.79 27.98
C PRO A 216 -14.85 -2.93 28.88
N VAL A 217 -16.17 -3.08 29.03
CA VAL A 217 -16.80 -4.14 29.82
C VAL A 217 -16.48 -5.51 29.21
N PHE A 218 -16.65 -5.67 27.90
CA PHE A 218 -16.33 -6.94 27.22
C PHE A 218 -14.85 -7.29 27.35
N SER A 219 -13.96 -6.31 27.23
CA SER A 219 -12.51 -6.52 27.33
C SER A 219 -12.08 -6.94 28.74
N VAL A 220 -12.63 -6.29 29.77
CA VAL A 220 -12.35 -6.64 31.19
C VAL A 220 -12.93 -8.02 31.53
N CYS A 221 -14.15 -8.34 31.09
CA CYS A 221 -14.73 -9.66 31.28
C CYS A 221 -13.89 -10.77 30.64
N TYR A 222 -13.32 -10.53 29.45
CA TYR A 222 -12.43 -11.48 28.80
C TYR A 222 -11.10 -11.67 29.56
N LEU A 223 -10.55 -10.60 30.12
CA LEU A 223 -9.31 -10.64 30.90
C LEU A 223 -9.48 -11.43 32.21
N ILE A 224 -10.60 -11.23 32.91
CA ILE A 224 -10.87 -11.87 34.21
C ILE A 224 -11.40 -13.31 34.03
N ALA A 225 -12.34 -13.52 33.11
CA ALA A 225 -13.05 -14.78 32.93
C ALA A 225 -13.20 -15.14 31.44
N PRO A 226 -12.14 -15.64 30.78
CA PRO A 226 -12.14 -15.88 29.34
C PRO A 226 -13.11 -16.98 28.87
N LYS A 227 -13.52 -17.88 29.78
CA LYS A 227 -14.50 -18.96 29.50
C LYS A 227 -15.95 -18.55 29.73
N SER A 228 -16.21 -17.33 30.21
CA SER A 228 -17.58 -16.82 30.40
C SER A 228 -18.29 -16.62 29.05
N PRO A 229 -19.64 -16.59 29.00
CA PRO A 229 -20.37 -16.34 27.75
C PRO A 229 -19.99 -14.99 27.12
N LEU A 230 -19.75 -13.96 27.94
CA LEU A 230 -19.28 -12.65 27.48
C LEU A 230 -17.83 -12.69 26.96
N GLY A 231 -16.96 -13.50 27.57
CA GLY A 231 -15.59 -13.72 27.08
C GLY A 231 -15.55 -14.46 25.73
N LEU A 232 -16.47 -15.40 25.51
CA LEU A 232 -16.62 -16.08 24.22
C LEU A 232 -17.21 -15.17 23.14
N PHE A 233 -18.01 -14.17 23.53
CA PHE A 233 -18.61 -13.17 22.62
C PHE A 233 -17.54 -12.30 21.93
N ILE A 234 -16.54 -11.78 22.67
CA ILE A 234 -15.47 -10.94 22.08
C ILE A 234 -14.49 -11.71 21.19
N ARG A 235 -14.38 -13.04 21.34
CA ARG A 235 -13.54 -13.87 20.46
C ARG A 235 -14.03 -13.88 19.01
N LYS A 236 -15.30 -13.56 18.77
CA LYS A 236 -15.93 -13.59 17.44
C LYS A 236 -15.40 -12.47 16.55
N PRO A 237 -15.14 -12.73 15.25
CA PRO A 237 -14.44 -11.77 14.38
C PRO A 237 -15.11 -10.40 14.28
N PHE A 238 -16.43 -10.38 14.05
CA PHE A 238 -17.17 -9.12 13.90
C PHE A 238 -17.21 -8.29 15.18
N ILE A 239 -17.38 -8.92 16.35
CA ILE A 239 -17.37 -8.22 17.65
C ILE A 239 -15.97 -7.68 17.93
N LYS A 240 -14.93 -8.50 17.71
CA LYS A 240 -13.53 -8.08 17.85
C LYS A 240 -13.25 -6.85 17.00
N PHE A 241 -13.70 -6.83 15.73
CA PHE A 241 -13.59 -5.67 14.85
C PHE A 241 -14.28 -4.42 15.42
N ILE A 242 -15.53 -4.54 15.88
CA ILE A 242 -16.25 -3.40 16.50
C ILE A 242 -15.51 -2.91 17.74
N CYS A 243 -15.01 -3.79 18.61
CA CYS A 243 -14.29 -3.39 19.81
C CYS A 243 -12.96 -2.69 19.49
N HIS A 244 -12.18 -3.16 18.51
CA HIS A 244 -10.96 -2.47 18.08
C HIS A 244 -11.25 -1.09 17.47
N THR A 245 -12.27 -1.00 16.60
CA THR A 245 -12.66 0.29 16.01
C THR A 245 -13.19 1.27 17.05
N ALA A 246 -14.00 0.81 18.01
CA ALA A 246 -14.47 1.64 19.11
C ALA A 246 -13.32 2.11 20.01
N SER A 247 -12.37 1.23 20.35
CA SER A 247 -11.18 1.60 21.12
C SER A 247 -10.33 2.66 20.39
N TYR A 248 -10.19 2.52 19.07
CA TYR A 248 -9.49 3.51 18.25
C TYR A 248 -10.22 4.86 18.18
N LEU A 249 -11.55 4.85 18.04
CA LEU A 249 -12.35 6.07 18.09
C LEU A 249 -12.29 6.75 19.47
N THR A 250 -12.24 5.99 20.57
CA THR A 250 -12.02 6.57 21.89
C THR A 250 -10.64 7.20 22.02
N PHE A 251 -9.60 6.60 21.44
CA PHE A 251 -8.27 7.18 21.39
C PHE A 251 -8.27 8.53 20.65
N LEU A 252 -8.87 8.59 19.47
CA LEU A 252 -9.01 9.86 18.72
C LEU A 252 -9.83 10.90 19.48
N PHE A 253 -10.89 10.48 20.16
CA PHE A 253 -11.68 11.36 21.01
C PHE A 253 -10.83 11.94 22.17
N LEU A 254 -9.98 11.12 22.81
CA LEU A 254 -9.04 11.60 23.82
C LEU A 254 -8.00 12.58 23.24
N LEU A 255 -7.51 12.37 22.03
CA LEU A 255 -6.63 13.32 21.34
C LEU A 255 -7.33 14.66 21.08
N LEU A 256 -8.60 14.63 20.67
CA LEU A 256 -9.40 15.85 20.51
C LEU A 256 -9.60 16.57 21.85
N LEU A 257 -9.87 15.84 22.93
CA LEU A 257 -9.95 16.43 24.28
C LEU A 257 -8.60 17.03 24.74
N ALA A 258 -7.48 16.38 24.43
CA ALA A 258 -6.16 16.91 24.71
C ALA A 258 -5.93 18.25 24.00
N SER A 259 -6.40 18.39 22.75
CA SER A 259 -6.30 19.64 21.99
C SER A 259 -7.13 20.78 22.57
N GLN A 260 -8.24 20.47 23.25
CA GLN A 260 -9.12 21.48 23.86
C GLN A 260 -8.52 22.09 25.14
N HIS A 261 -7.35 21.62 25.62
CA HIS A 261 -6.65 22.12 26.80
C HIS A 261 -7.60 22.32 28.01
N ILE A 262 -8.56 21.40 28.17
CA ILE A 262 -9.59 21.48 29.22
C ILE A 262 -8.92 21.43 30.61
N ASP A 263 -7.82 20.69 30.70
CA ASP A 263 -6.93 20.68 31.85
C ASP A 263 -5.80 21.70 31.56
N ARG A 264 -5.96 22.92 32.06
CA ARG A 264 -5.00 24.02 31.83
C ARG A 264 -3.74 23.76 32.64
N SER A 265 -2.77 23.04 32.09
CA SER A 265 -1.39 23.20 32.52
C SER A 265 -0.94 24.63 32.19
N ASP A 266 -0.24 25.29 33.10
CA ASP A 266 0.25 26.65 32.88
C ASP A 266 1.09 26.71 31.60
N LEU A 267 0.58 27.39 30.56
CA LEU A 267 1.16 27.45 29.21
C LEU A 267 2.58 28.05 29.18
N ASN A 268 2.97 28.75 30.24
CA ASN A 268 4.27 29.40 30.41
C ASN A 268 5.27 28.55 31.23
N MET A 269 4.88 27.33 31.62
CA MET A 269 5.78 26.43 32.32
C MET A 269 6.61 25.62 31.33
N GLN A 270 7.94 25.68 31.44
CA GLN A 270 8.82 24.84 30.65
C GLN A 270 8.82 23.43 31.22
N GLY A 271 8.60 22.43 30.35
CA GLY A 271 8.55 21.03 30.76
C GLY A 271 7.39 20.70 31.70
N PRO A 272 6.12 20.97 31.34
CA PRO A 272 4.99 20.69 32.21
C PRO A 272 4.86 19.19 32.50
N PRO A 273 4.39 18.80 33.70
CA PRO A 273 4.07 17.41 33.97
C PRO A 273 2.96 16.94 33.02
N PRO A 274 2.90 15.64 32.68
CA PRO A 274 1.86 15.12 31.80
C PRO A 274 0.47 15.39 32.37
N THR A 275 -0.42 15.94 31.55
CA THR A 275 -1.81 16.21 31.93
C THR A 275 -2.58 14.90 32.16
N ILE A 276 -3.75 14.98 32.80
CA ILE A 276 -4.58 13.78 33.04
C ILE A 276 -4.91 13.07 31.72
N VAL A 277 -5.19 13.84 30.67
CA VAL A 277 -5.51 13.29 29.33
C VAL A 277 -4.28 12.61 28.71
N GLU A 278 -3.08 13.15 28.89
CA GLU A 278 -1.84 12.51 28.42
C GLU A 278 -1.55 11.19 29.14
N TRP A 279 -1.81 11.13 30.45
CA TRP A 279 -1.75 9.88 31.21
C TRP A 279 -2.76 8.85 30.70
N MET A 280 -3.96 9.29 30.30
CA MET A 280 -4.94 8.41 29.68
C MET A 280 -4.51 7.95 28.28
N ILE A 281 -3.80 8.76 27.50
CA ILE A 281 -3.33 8.41 26.14
C ILE A 281 -2.17 7.39 26.18
N LEU A 282 -1.30 7.48 27.19
CA LEU A 282 -0.07 6.68 27.27
C LEU A 282 -0.30 5.14 27.14
N PRO A 283 -1.29 4.52 27.80
CA PRO A 283 -1.60 3.10 27.60
C PRO A 283 -1.94 2.71 26.17
N TRP A 284 -2.63 3.58 25.40
CA TRP A 284 -2.93 3.31 23.99
C TRP A 284 -1.66 3.32 23.16
N VAL A 285 -0.79 4.32 23.35
CA VAL A 285 0.48 4.42 22.63
C VAL A 285 1.36 3.19 22.88
N LEU A 286 1.49 2.76 24.14
CA LEU A 286 2.23 1.54 24.49
C LEU A 286 1.58 0.29 23.88
N GLY A 287 0.24 0.22 23.87
CA GLY A 287 -0.51 -0.85 23.24
C GLY A 287 -0.29 -0.93 21.73
N PHE A 288 -0.26 0.20 21.03
CA PHE A 288 0.02 0.26 19.58
C PHE A 288 1.45 -0.17 19.26
N ILE A 289 2.44 0.35 20.01
CA ILE A 289 3.84 -0.05 19.81
C ILE A 289 4.01 -1.55 20.02
N TRP A 290 3.43 -2.11 21.09
CA TRP A 290 3.49 -3.54 21.36
C TRP A 290 2.78 -4.38 20.30
N GLY A 291 1.65 -3.90 19.78
CA GLY A 291 0.93 -4.53 18.67
C GLY A 291 1.75 -4.59 17.39
N GLU A 292 2.39 -3.48 17.02
CA GLU A 292 3.26 -3.40 15.84
C GLU A 292 4.50 -4.30 15.98
N ILE A 293 5.12 -4.35 17.16
CA ILE A 293 6.29 -5.22 17.40
C ILE A 293 5.91 -6.69 17.17
N LYS A 294 4.73 -7.12 17.64
CA LYS A 294 4.23 -8.49 17.41
C LYS A 294 3.96 -8.75 15.93
N GLN A 295 3.29 -7.83 15.26
CA GLN A 295 2.99 -7.97 13.83
C GLN A 295 4.27 -8.06 12.98
N MET A 296 5.29 -7.27 13.32
CA MET A 296 6.59 -7.31 12.66
C MET A 296 7.34 -8.62 12.93
N TRP A 297 7.24 -9.16 14.15
CA TRP A 297 7.86 -10.44 14.52
C TRP A 297 7.20 -11.62 13.79
N ASP A 298 5.87 -11.67 13.76
CA ASP A 298 5.12 -12.80 13.21
C ASP A 298 5.11 -12.80 11.66
N GLY A 299 5.03 -11.63 11.03
CA GLY A 299 4.95 -11.50 9.56
C GLY A 299 6.30 -11.37 8.85
N GLY A 300 7.36 -10.99 9.58
CA GLY A 300 8.66 -10.65 8.99
C GLY A 300 8.70 -9.27 8.32
N LEU A 301 9.91 -8.73 8.17
CA LEU A 301 10.13 -7.34 7.71
C LEU A 301 9.70 -7.09 6.25
N GLN A 302 9.85 -8.09 5.37
CA GLN A 302 9.56 -7.92 3.95
C GLN A 302 8.07 -7.73 3.68
N ASP A 303 7.22 -8.58 4.26
CA ASP A 303 5.77 -8.47 4.13
C ASP A 303 5.25 -7.22 4.84
N TYR A 304 5.89 -6.81 5.95
CA TYR A 304 5.54 -5.60 6.68
C TYR A 304 5.69 -4.32 5.84
N ILE A 305 6.84 -4.14 5.18
CA ILE A 305 7.15 -2.93 4.39
C ILE A 305 6.28 -2.83 3.13
N HIS A 306 5.78 -3.96 2.61
CA HIS A 306 4.93 -3.96 1.42
C HIS A 306 3.54 -3.34 1.69
N ASP A 307 3.09 -3.27 2.93
CA ASP A 307 1.83 -2.60 3.27
C ASP A 307 2.06 -1.13 3.66
N TRP A 308 1.54 -0.22 2.84
CA TRP A 308 1.60 1.22 3.05
C TRP A 308 0.96 1.66 4.37
N TRP A 309 -0.04 0.91 4.85
CA TRP A 309 -0.66 1.19 6.13
C TRP A 309 0.24 0.88 7.31
N ASN A 310 0.98 -0.23 7.24
CA ASN A 310 1.95 -0.60 8.27
C ASN A 310 3.09 0.43 8.33
N LEU A 311 3.55 0.94 7.18
CA LEU A 311 4.53 2.02 7.14
C LEU A 311 4.00 3.29 7.82
N MET A 312 2.73 3.64 7.58
CA MET A 312 2.09 4.79 8.22
C MET A 312 1.97 4.60 9.75
N ASP A 313 1.61 3.40 10.21
CA ASP A 313 1.53 3.07 11.64
C ASP A 313 2.91 3.12 12.31
N PHE A 314 3.96 2.63 11.62
CA PHE A 314 5.34 2.74 12.09
C PHE A 314 5.77 4.20 12.26
N VAL A 315 5.51 5.05 11.26
CA VAL A 315 5.81 6.49 11.33
C VAL A 315 5.05 7.14 12.49
N MET A 316 3.75 6.88 12.62
CA MET A 316 2.92 7.40 13.71
C MET A 316 3.49 7.00 15.09
N ASN A 317 3.81 5.73 15.30
CA ASN A 317 4.35 5.24 16.57
C ASN A 317 5.75 5.80 16.87
N SER A 318 6.60 5.97 15.85
CA SER A 318 7.91 6.60 15.99
C SER A 318 7.80 8.07 16.43
N LEU A 319 6.81 8.81 15.92
CA LEU A 319 6.53 10.19 16.32
C LEU A 319 6.01 10.27 17.77
N TYR A 320 5.17 9.33 18.19
CA TYR A 320 4.73 9.25 19.59
C TYR A 320 5.90 8.93 20.54
N LEU A 321 6.78 7.99 20.17
CA LEU A 321 7.99 7.70 20.94
C LEU A 321 8.92 8.92 21.04
N ALA A 322 9.15 9.62 19.93
CA ALA A 322 9.94 10.85 19.92
C ALA A 322 9.32 11.92 20.84
N THR A 323 8.00 12.11 20.77
CA THR A 323 7.26 13.04 21.63
C THR A 323 7.44 12.71 23.12
N ILE A 324 7.26 11.45 23.51
CA ILE A 324 7.41 11.01 24.91
C ILE A 324 8.85 11.25 25.38
N SER A 325 9.85 10.88 24.56
CA SER A 325 11.26 11.07 24.91
C SER A 325 11.62 12.54 25.13
N LEU A 326 11.16 13.44 24.24
CA LEU A 326 11.40 14.88 24.36
C LEU A 326 10.68 15.49 25.55
N LYS A 327 9.46 15.04 25.87
CA LYS A 327 8.74 15.49 27.07
C LYS A 327 9.43 15.07 28.35
N ILE A 328 9.96 13.84 28.43
CA ILE A 328 10.73 13.36 29.59
C ILE A 328 12.01 14.19 29.75
N VAL A 329 12.73 14.44 28.65
CA VAL A 329 13.94 15.30 28.67
C VAL A 329 13.60 16.73 29.10
N ALA A 330 12.50 17.28 28.60
CA ALA A 330 12.03 18.62 28.98
C ALA A 330 11.71 18.69 30.48
N PHE A 331 10.95 17.72 31.00
CA PHE A 331 10.58 17.63 32.41
C PHE A 331 11.79 17.46 33.34
N SER A 332 12.79 16.67 32.93
CA SER A 332 13.99 16.43 33.76
C SER A 332 14.94 17.62 33.80
N LYS A 333 15.03 18.41 32.73
CA LYS A 333 16.05 19.47 32.59
C LYS A 333 15.49 20.87 32.87
N TYR A 334 14.22 21.10 32.60
CA TYR A 334 13.57 22.41 32.72
C TYR A 334 12.45 22.34 33.76
N SER A 335 12.47 23.27 34.72
CA SER A 335 11.45 23.40 35.77
C SER A 335 11.08 24.88 36.01
N GLY A 336 11.36 25.74 35.03
CA GLY A 336 11.18 27.19 35.14
C GLY A 336 9.84 27.67 34.58
N PHE A 337 9.23 28.64 35.27
CA PHE A 337 8.13 29.43 34.72
C PHE A 337 8.72 30.61 33.92
N VAL A 338 8.71 30.49 32.60
CA VAL A 338 9.29 31.47 31.68
C VAL A 338 8.28 31.73 30.57
N LEU A 339 7.98 33.00 30.29
CA LEU A 339 7.00 33.37 29.27
C LEU A 339 7.35 32.73 27.92
N ARG A 340 6.38 32.09 27.26
CA ARG A 340 6.57 31.31 26.02
C ARG A 340 7.25 32.10 24.90
N GLU A 341 7.05 33.42 24.83
CA GLU A 341 7.66 34.31 23.85
C GLU A 341 9.21 34.35 23.93
N SER A 342 9.77 34.07 25.10
CA SER A 342 11.22 34.10 25.32
C SER A 342 11.89 32.72 25.15
N TRP A 343 11.14 31.71 24.74
CA TRP A 343 11.68 30.37 24.53
C TRP A 343 12.54 30.31 23.26
N GLU A 344 13.63 29.55 23.33
CA GLU A 344 14.45 29.28 22.16
C GLU A 344 13.67 28.45 21.12
N MET A 345 13.91 28.71 19.82
CA MET A 345 13.20 28.05 18.72
C MET A 345 13.28 26.51 18.79
N TRP A 346 14.42 25.95 19.20
CA TRP A 346 14.66 24.50 19.30
C TRP A 346 14.37 23.92 20.69
N HIS A 347 13.58 24.62 21.50
CA HIS A 347 13.23 24.15 22.83
C HIS A 347 12.51 22.79 22.77
N PRO A 348 12.93 21.78 23.58
CA PRO A 348 12.39 20.41 23.50
C PRO A 348 10.87 20.32 23.62
N THR A 349 10.25 21.17 24.44
CA THR A 349 8.79 21.23 24.59
C THR A 349 8.09 21.65 23.28
N LEU A 350 8.63 22.63 22.55
CA LEU A 350 8.05 23.08 21.27
C LEU A 350 8.15 22.00 20.20
N VAL A 351 9.31 21.32 20.14
CA VAL A 351 9.51 20.20 19.20
C VAL A 351 8.58 19.05 19.55
N ALA A 352 8.41 18.72 20.85
CA ALA A 352 7.50 17.68 21.29
C ALA A 352 6.04 18.00 20.93
N GLU A 353 5.58 19.24 21.14
CA GLU A 353 4.23 19.68 20.75
C GLU A 353 4.01 19.58 19.24
N ALA A 354 5.01 19.97 18.44
CA ALA A 354 4.94 19.88 16.98
C ALA A 354 4.88 18.42 16.50
N LEU A 355 5.75 17.54 17.02
CA LEU A 355 5.72 16.11 16.68
C LEU A 355 4.42 15.44 17.13
N PHE A 356 3.89 15.82 18.29
CA PHE A 356 2.58 15.34 18.76
C PHE A 356 1.45 15.75 17.81
N ALA A 357 1.44 17.00 17.33
CA ALA A 357 0.46 17.46 16.36
C ALA A 357 0.54 16.69 15.04
N ILE A 358 1.75 16.42 14.53
CA ILE A 358 1.96 15.62 13.32
C ILE A 358 1.48 14.17 13.55
N ALA A 359 1.81 13.56 14.69
CA ALA A 359 1.34 12.23 15.05
C ALA A 359 -0.20 12.15 15.10
N ASN A 360 -0.86 13.20 15.62
CA ASN A 360 -2.31 13.29 15.66
C ASN A 360 -2.96 13.33 14.27
N ILE A 361 -2.32 13.98 13.29
CA ILE A 361 -2.76 13.95 11.88
C ILE A 361 -2.70 12.51 11.34
N PHE A 362 -1.57 11.82 11.52
CA PHE A 362 -1.43 10.43 11.08
C PHE A 362 -2.45 9.51 11.76
N SER A 363 -2.67 9.66 13.07
CA SER A 363 -3.68 8.87 13.77
C SER A 363 -5.10 9.09 13.21
N SER A 364 -5.46 10.34 12.89
CA SER A 364 -6.77 10.64 12.31
C SER A 364 -6.92 10.03 10.91
N LEU A 365 -5.87 10.13 10.09
CA LEU A 365 -5.84 9.57 8.73
C LEU A 365 -5.93 8.04 8.70
N ARG A 366 -5.48 7.36 9.76
CA ARG A 366 -5.52 5.89 9.86
C ARG A 366 -6.95 5.34 9.81
N LEU A 367 -7.97 6.12 10.19
CA LEU A 367 -9.38 5.73 10.06
C LEU A 367 -9.79 5.36 8.63
N ILE A 368 -9.11 5.91 7.62
CA ILE A 368 -9.40 5.63 6.21
C ILE A 368 -9.27 4.13 5.92
N SER A 369 -8.38 3.40 6.59
CA SER A 369 -8.22 1.95 6.37
C SER A 369 -9.48 1.14 6.72
N LEU A 370 -10.29 1.64 7.67
CA LEU A 370 -11.55 1.01 8.08
C LEU A 370 -12.64 1.11 7.02
N PHE A 371 -12.51 2.02 6.05
CA PHE A 371 -13.49 2.18 4.97
C PHE A 371 -13.55 0.95 4.05
N THR A 372 -12.49 0.13 4.02
CA THR A 372 -12.46 -1.15 3.28
C THR A 372 -13.57 -2.11 3.71
N ALA A 373 -14.01 -2.04 4.97
CA ALA A 373 -15.07 -2.89 5.51
C ALA A 373 -16.48 -2.45 5.05
N ASN A 374 -16.63 -1.23 4.54
CA ASN A 374 -17.91 -0.71 4.06
C ASN A 374 -18.07 -0.99 2.57
N SER A 375 -19.22 -1.54 2.17
CA SER A 375 -19.51 -1.88 0.77
C SER A 375 -19.53 -0.69 -0.20
N HIS A 376 -19.81 0.52 0.31
CA HIS A 376 -19.85 1.73 -0.52
C HIS A 376 -18.51 2.47 -0.58
N LEU A 377 -17.83 2.61 0.57
CA LEU A 377 -16.58 3.38 0.65
C LEU A 377 -15.34 2.55 0.28
N GLY A 378 -15.40 1.23 0.44
CA GLY A 378 -14.28 0.33 0.16
C GLY A 378 -13.77 0.41 -1.28
N PRO A 379 -14.62 0.24 -2.32
CA PRO A 379 -14.19 0.36 -3.71
C PRO A 379 -13.57 1.73 -4.04
N LEU A 380 -14.13 2.80 -3.47
CA LEU A 380 -13.63 4.17 -3.65
C LEU A 380 -12.23 4.32 -3.02
N GLN A 381 -12.04 3.83 -1.80
CA GLN A 381 -10.74 3.84 -1.15
C GLN A 381 -9.69 3.03 -1.92
N ILE A 382 -10.05 1.84 -2.41
CA ILE A 382 -9.11 0.97 -3.15
C ILE A 382 -8.71 1.61 -4.49
N SER A 383 -9.65 2.24 -5.20
CA SER A 383 -9.34 2.96 -6.43
C SER A 383 -8.44 4.17 -6.17
N LEU A 384 -8.71 4.97 -5.13
CA LEU A 384 -7.84 6.08 -4.70
C LEU A 384 -6.42 5.60 -4.39
N GLY A 385 -6.28 4.52 -3.61
CA GLY A 385 -4.97 3.97 -3.25
C GLY A 385 -4.16 3.50 -4.45
N ARG A 386 -4.81 2.96 -5.49
CA ARG A 386 -4.12 2.57 -6.74
C ARG A 386 -3.69 3.78 -7.57
N MET A 387 -4.53 4.81 -7.65
CA MET A 387 -4.20 6.06 -8.36
C MET A 387 -3.04 6.82 -7.69
N LEU A 388 -2.84 6.67 -6.38
CA LEU A 388 -1.75 7.34 -5.66
C LEU A 388 -0.36 7.02 -6.23
N LEU A 389 -0.13 5.79 -6.70
CA LEU A 389 1.14 5.41 -7.32
C LEU A 389 1.40 6.16 -8.63
N ASP A 390 0.35 6.48 -9.39
CA ASP A 390 0.48 7.27 -10.62
C ASP A 390 0.70 8.75 -10.30
N ILE A 391 0.03 9.27 -9.26
CA ILE A 391 0.27 10.63 -8.75
C ILE A 391 1.72 10.80 -8.29
N LEU A 392 2.30 9.81 -7.57
CA LEU A 392 3.70 9.88 -7.13
C LEU A 392 4.70 9.93 -8.30
N LYS A 393 4.46 9.16 -9.37
CA LYS A 393 5.29 9.22 -10.59
C LYS A 393 5.21 10.61 -11.24
N PHE A 394 4.02 11.20 -11.28
CA PHE A 394 3.85 12.54 -11.84
C PHE A 394 4.46 13.64 -10.95
N LEU A 395 4.33 13.51 -9.63
CA LEU A 395 4.93 14.41 -8.66
C LEU A 395 6.46 14.51 -8.85
N PHE A 396 7.12 13.42 -9.26
CA PHE A 396 8.54 13.44 -9.58
C PHE A 396 8.89 14.38 -10.75
N ILE A 397 8.09 14.37 -11.83
CA ILE A 397 8.24 15.28 -12.96
C ILE A 397 8.02 16.73 -12.51
N TYR A 398 7.00 16.95 -11.68
CA TYR A 398 6.73 18.26 -11.11
C TYR A 398 7.88 18.77 -10.23
N CYS A 399 8.48 17.93 -9.38
CA CYS A 399 9.63 18.29 -8.55
C CYS A 399 10.84 18.71 -9.38
N LEU A 400 11.09 18.08 -10.53
CA LEU A 400 12.17 18.49 -11.45
C LEU A 400 11.93 19.90 -12.00
N VAL A 401 10.70 20.21 -12.41
CA VAL A 401 10.33 21.55 -12.89
C VAL A 401 10.47 22.57 -11.75
N LEU A 402 9.94 22.28 -10.57
CA LEU A 402 10.04 23.16 -9.41
C LEU A 402 11.50 23.47 -9.05
N LEU A 403 12.39 22.46 -9.05
CA LEU A 403 13.80 22.66 -8.73
C LEU A 403 14.55 23.46 -9.82
N ALA A 404 14.24 23.24 -11.10
CA ALA A 404 14.82 24.00 -12.20
C ALA A 404 14.46 25.50 -12.11
N PHE A 405 13.19 25.82 -11.87
CA PHE A 405 12.74 27.20 -11.71
C PHE A 405 13.22 27.84 -10.40
N ALA A 406 13.29 27.07 -9.30
CA ALA A 406 13.85 27.54 -8.04
C ALA A 406 15.31 27.97 -8.20
N ASN A 407 16.13 27.15 -8.86
CA ASN A 407 17.53 27.49 -9.16
C ASN A 407 17.63 28.75 -10.01
N GLY A 408 16.81 28.88 -11.07
CA GLY A 408 16.81 30.04 -11.94
C GLY A 408 16.42 31.34 -11.23
N LEU A 409 15.36 31.31 -10.42
CA LEU A 409 14.89 32.48 -9.67
C LEU A 409 15.85 32.86 -8.54
N ASN A 410 16.38 31.87 -7.81
CA ASN A 410 17.39 32.10 -6.79
C ASN A 410 18.62 32.78 -7.39
N GLN A 411 19.13 32.28 -8.53
CA GLN A 411 20.29 32.86 -9.21
C GLN A 411 20.09 34.33 -9.61
N LEU A 412 18.85 34.70 -9.97
CA LEU A 412 18.50 36.07 -10.34
C LEU A 412 18.38 37.00 -9.12
N TYR A 413 17.73 36.53 -8.05
CA TYR A 413 17.38 37.35 -6.89
C TYR A 413 18.34 37.27 -5.70
N PHE A 414 19.34 36.38 -5.74
CA PHE A 414 20.33 36.18 -4.67
C PHE A 414 20.99 37.48 -4.20
N TYR A 415 21.31 38.40 -5.11
CA TYR A 415 22.00 39.66 -4.79
C TYR A 415 21.11 40.73 -4.15
N TYR A 416 19.78 40.54 -4.15
CA TYR A 416 18.81 41.50 -3.65
C TYR A 416 18.26 41.12 -2.27
N GLU A 417 18.98 40.29 -1.52
CA GLU A 417 18.65 39.99 -0.14
C GLU A 417 18.70 41.27 0.71
N THR A 418 17.62 41.53 1.46
CA THR A 418 17.56 42.71 2.34
C THR A 418 17.20 42.32 3.76
N ASP A 419 17.80 43.00 4.74
CA ASP A 419 17.39 42.92 6.13
C ASP A 419 16.36 44.02 6.38
N GLU A 420 15.07 43.65 6.35
CA GLU A 420 13.99 44.62 6.60
C GLU A 420 13.94 45.00 8.10
N PRO A 421 13.65 46.28 8.43
CA PRO A 421 13.68 46.79 9.80
C PRO A 421 12.55 46.28 10.71
N GLY A 422 11.64 45.44 10.20
CA GLY A 422 10.44 44.96 10.89
C GLY A 422 10.49 43.50 11.28
N ASN A 423 11.62 42.97 11.79
CA ASN A 423 11.81 41.65 12.43
C ASN A 423 11.20 40.38 11.77
N CYS A 424 10.56 40.47 10.60
CA CYS A 424 9.92 39.38 9.88
C CYS A 424 10.48 39.32 8.46
N LYS A 425 11.14 38.19 8.16
CA LYS A 425 11.75 37.90 6.87
C LYS A 425 11.14 36.61 6.31
N GLY A 426 10.73 36.64 5.05
CA GLY A 426 10.22 35.50 4.30
C GLY A 426 8.78 35.70 3.80
N ILE A 427 8.29 34.66 3.12
CA ILE A 427 6.97 34.70 2.45
C ILE A 427 5.76 34.60 3.38
N ARG A 428 5.98 34.30 4.67
CA ARG A 428 4.92 34.13 5.66
C ARG A 428 4.62 35.43 6.43
N CYS A 429 5.33 36.51 6.13
CA CYS A 429 5.07 37.83 6.69
C CYS A 429 3.84 38.45 6.02
N GLU A 430 3.17 39.38 6.73
CA GLU A 430 2.00 40.11 6.23
C GLU A 430 2.30 40.78 4.88
N LYS A 431 3.45 41.45 4.79
CA LYS A 431 4.05 41.87 3.53
C LYS A 431 5.12 40.86 3.14
N GLN A 432 4.88 40.13 2.07
CA GLN A 432 5.79 39.10 1.59
C GLN A 432 7.09 39.74 1.11
N ASN A 433 8.22 39.35 1.69
CA ASN A 433 9.54 39.89 1.37
C ASN A 433 10.55 38.77 1.16
N ASN A 434 11.64 39.07 0.45
CA ASN A 434 12.78 38.15 0.24
C ASN A 434 12.41 36.74 -0.28
N ALA A 435 11.30 36.60 -1.01
CA ALA A 435 10.76 35.31 -1.46
C ALA A 435 11.76 34.47 -2.27
N PHE A 436 12.58 35.15 -3.08
CA PHE A 436 13.54 34.49 -3.99
C PHE A 436 15.01 34.62 -3.58
N SER A 437 15.28 35.04 -2.33
CA SER A 437 16.65 35.36 -1.87
C SER A 437 17.51 34.13 -1.57
N THR A 438 16.90 33.05 -1.08
CA THR A 438 17.57 31.80 -0.74
C THR A 438 16.88 30.62 -1.41
N LEU A 439 17.63 29.57 -1.73
CA LEU A 439 17.07 28.39 -2.41
C LEU A 439 15.87 27.80 -1.64
N PHE A 440 15.95 27.70 -0.32
CA PHE A 440 14.85 27.13 0.48
C PHE A 440 13.59 28.01 0.44
N GLU A 441 13.72 29.34 0.57
CA GLU A 441 12.58 30.26 0.43
C GLU A 441 12.02 30.25 -1.00
N THR A 442 12.87 30.12 -2.02
CA THR A 442 12.42 30.03 -3.42
C THR A 442 11.58 28.77 -3.66
N LEU A 443 11.98 27.63 -3.11
CA LEU A 443 11.23 26.37 -3.18
C LEU A 443 9.86 26.50 -2.49
N GLN A 444 9.82 27.12 -1.30
CA GLN A 444 8.55 27.39 -0.62
C GLN A 444 7.67 28.36 -1.40
N SER A 445 8.24 29.43 -1.93
CA SER A 445 7.53 30.45 -2.72
C SER A 445 6.87 29.82 -3.94
N LEU A 446 7.61 29.02 -4.71
CA LEU A 446 7.08 28.32 -5.87
C LEU A 446 5.99 27.32 -5.46
N PHE A 447 6.20 26.56 -4.38
CA PHE A 447 5.17 25.66 -3.85
C PHE A 447 3.85 26.40 -3.49
N TRP A 448 3.93 27.50 -2.75
CA TRP A 448 2.74 28.26 -2.35
C TRP A 448 2.08 29.01 -3.51
N SER A 449 2.84 29.31 -4.58
CA SER A 449 2.28 29.96 -5.77
C SER A 449 1.28 29.09 -6.54
N ILE A 450 1.41 27.75 -6.46
CA ILE A 450 0.40 26.84 -7.05
C ILE A 450 -0.98 27.04 -6.44
N PHE A 451 -1.05 27.39 -5.17
CA PHE A 451 -2.30 27.67 -4.47
C PHE A 451 -2.76 29.12 -4.63
N GLY A 452 -2.02 29.94 -5.39
CA GLY A 452 -2.33 31.37 -5.58
C GLY A 452 -2.10 32.23 -4.34
N LEU A 453 -1.29 31.76 -3.37
CA LEU A 453 -1.05 32.44 -2.09
C LEU A 453 0.18 33.38 -2.11
N ILE A 454 0.90 33.44 -3.23
CA ILE A 454 2.03 34.35 -3.44
C ILE A 454 1.57 35.54 -4.30
N ASN A 455 1.85 36.74 -3.82
CA ASN A 455 1.54 37.97 -4.52
C ASN A 455 2.58 38.29 -5.60
N LEU A 456 2.19 38.99 -6.66
CA LEU A 456 3.09 39.35 -7.76
C LEU A 456 4.21 40.33 -7.33
N TYR A 457 3.95 41.21 -6.37
CA TYR A 457 4.93 42.24 -5.96
C TYR A 457 6.22 41.67 -5.33
N VAL A 458 6.28 40.36 -5.04
CA VAL A 458 7.49 39.69 -4.54
C VAL A 458 8.61 39.62 -5.58
N THR A 459 8.32 39.89 -6.85
CA THR A 459 9.33 40.02 -7.92
C THR A 459 9.97 41.39 -7.97
N ASN A 460 9.45 42.37 -7.23
CA ASN A 460 10.00 43.72 -7.22
C ASN A 460 11.22 43.79 -6.30
N VAL A 461 12.20 44.60 -6.69
CA VAL A 461 13.43 44.86 -5.91
C VAL A 461 13.46 46.31 -5.44
N LYS A 462 14.18 46.59 -4.34
CA LYS A 462 14.27 47.97 -3.80
C LYS A 462 15.03 48.91 -4.74
N ALA A 463 16.05 48.39 -5.41
CA ALA A 463 16.80 49.13 -6.42
C ALA A 463 16.03 49.09 -7.75
N LYS A 464 15.90 50.23 -8.43
CA LYS A 464 15.13 50.36 -9.69
C LYS A 464 15.82 49.66 -10.87
N HIS A 465 15.82 48.33 -10.85
CA HIS A 465 16.34 47.49 -11.94
C HIS A 465 15.18 46.83 -12.67
N GLU A 466 14.49 47.62 -13.50
CA GLU A 466 13.29 47.18 -14.23
C GLU A 466 13.54 45.93 -15.10
N PHE A 467 14.76 45.77 -15.63
CA PHE A 467 15.12 44.58 -16.41
C PHE A 467 15.10 43.30 -15.57
N THR A 468 15.68 43.33 -14.36
CA THR A 468 15.69 42.17 -13.45
C THR A 468 14.28 41.82 -13.01
N GLU A 469 13.48 42.82 -12.64
CA GLU A 469 12.07 42.64 -12.24
C GLU A 469 11.27 42.02 -13.38
N PHE A 470 11.45 42.52 -14.61
CA PHE A 470 10.79 41.98 -15.80
C PHE A 470 11.18 40.53 -16.09
N VAL A 471 12.48 40.20 -16.05
CA VAL A 471 12.95 38.83 -16.29
C VAL A 471 12.42 37.89 -15.21
N GLY A 472 12.48 38.28 -13.94
CA GLY A 472 12.00 37.44 -12.85
C GLY A 472 10.48 37.27 -12.84
N ALA A 473 9.71 38.31 -13.15
CA ALA A 473 8.27 38.22 -13.36
C ALA A 473 7.92 37.31 -14.55
N THR A 474 8.71 37.36 -15.62
CA THR A 474 8.55 36.47 -16.78
C THR A 474 8.84 35.02 -16.40
N MET A 475 9.95 34.75 -15.71
CA MET A 475 10.28 33.40 -15.22
C MET A 475 9.19 32.84 -14.30
N PHE A 476 8.70 33.65 -13.35
CA PHE A 476 7.60 33.28 -12.47
C PHE A 476 6.29 33.06 -13.24
N GLY A 477 5.98 33.89 -14.23
CA GLY A 477 4.83 33.71 -15.12
C GLY A 477 4.90 32.41 -15.92
N THR A 478 6.05 32.11 -16.52
CA THR A 478 6.25 30.84 -17.26
C THR A 478 6.14 29.61 -16.36
N TYR A 479 6.66 29.68 -15.13
CA TYR A 479 6.48 28.62 -14.13
C TYR A 479 5.00 28.38 -13.83
N ASN A 480 4.21 29.44 -13.61
CA ASN A 480 2.78 29.33 -13.34
C ASN A 480 2.02 28.72 -14.53
N VAL A 481 2.34 29.11 -15.77
CA VAL A 481 1.74 28.51 -16.97
C VAL A 481 2.06 27.02 -17.06
N ILE A 482 3.33 26.64 -16.90
CA ILE A 482 3.74 25.23 -16.97
C ILE A 482 3.07 24.42 -15.86
N SER A 483 3.05 24.94 -14.64
CA SER A 483 2.60 24.19 -13.46
C SER A 483 1.06 24.09 -13.39
N LEU A 484 0.35 25.21 -13.54
CA LEU A 484 -1.11 25.28 -13.38
C LEU A 484 -1.87 24.96 -14.66
N VAL A 485 -1.35 25.30 -15.84
CA VAL A 485 -2.06 25.06 -17.10
C VAL A 485 -1.63 23.76 -17.75
N VAL A 486 -0.33 23.44 -17.78
CA VAL A 486 0.14 22.22 -18.46
C VAL A 486 0.11 21.02 -17.53
N LEU A 487 0.86 21.06 -16.43
CA LEU A 487 1.06 19.90 -15.55
C LEU A 487 -0.22 19.51 -14.82
N LEU A 488 -0.98 20.47 -14.27
CA LEU A 488 -2.23 20.16 -13.59
C LEU A 488 -3.26 19.49 -14.53
N ASN A 489 -3.42 20.00 -15.76
CA ASN A 489 -4.33 19.41 -16.75
C ASN A 489 -3.87 18.02 -17.21
N MET A 490 -2.55 17.82 -17.35
CA MET A 490 -1.99 16.51 -17.67
C MET A 490 -2.24 15.51 -16.54
N LEU A 491 -2.09 15.91 -15.27
CA LEU A 491 -2.41 15.07 -14.12
C LEU A 491 -3.88 14.65 -14.11
N ILE A 492 -4.80 15.59 -14.37
CA ILE A 492 -6.24 15.29 -14.45
C ILE A 492 -6.52 14.27 -15.57
N ALA A 493 -5.94 14.47 -16.76
CA ALA A 493 -6.12 13.56 -17.89
C ALA A 493 -5.60 12.14 -17.58
N MET A 494 -4.43 12.03 -16.95
CA MET A 494 -3.88 10.74 -16.55
C MET A 494 -4.72 10.06 -15.47
N MET A 495 -5.17 10.79 -14.45
CA MET A 495 -6.04 10.22 -13.40
C MET A 495 -7.35 9.69 -14.00
N ASN A 496 -7.93 10.38 -14.99
CA ASN A 496 -9.14 9.90 -15.67
C ASN A 496 -8.91 8.56 -16.39
N ASN A 497 -7.78 8.40 -17.09
CA ASN A 497 -7.45 7.13 -17.76
C ASN A 497 -7.14 6.02 -16.74
N SER A 498 -6.34 6.31 -15.71
CA SER A 498 -6.07 5.35 -14.63
C SER A 498 -7.35 4.91 -13.93
N TYR A 499 -8.27 5.84 -13.66
CA TYR A 499 -9.57 5.51 -13.07
C TYR A 499 -10.40 4.58 -13.97
N GLN A 500 -10.45 4.84 -15.28
CA GLN A 500 -11.17 3.98 -16.25
C GLN A 500 -10.59 2.56 -16.35
N LEU A 501 -9.27 2.39 -16.15
CA LEU A 501 -8.63 1.07 -16.16
C LEU A 501 -8.79 0.32 -14.82
N ILE A 502 -9.02 1.05 -13.73
CA ILE A 502 -9.11 0.50 -12.37
C ILE A 502 -10.56 0.17 -11.99
N ALA A 503 -11.51 1.00 -12.41
CA ALA A 503 -12.95 0.80 -12.24
C ALA A 503 -13.43 -0.39 -13.07
#